data_AF-A0A073AUY8-F1
#
_entry.id   AF-A0A073AUY8-F1
#
_cell.length_a   1.000
_cell.length_b   1.000
_cell.length_c   1.000
_cell.angle_alpha   90.00
_cell.angle_beta   90.00
_cell.angle_gamma   90.00
#
_symmetry.space_group_name_H-M   'P 1'
#
loop_
_entity.id
_entity.type
_entity.pdbx_description
1 polymer ?
#
loop_
_entity_poly.entity_id
_entity_poly.type
_entity_poly.pdbx_seq_one_letter_code
_entity_poly.pdbx_strand_id
1 'polypeptide(L)'
;MATNLDSTGRHHLNSEEDFDGYPMVEVYSRYSVENSDSLSGEDTDETASEEELPPPGWPDISSEETENPVPDAENTGLASCIRPYTWTGGRTQTRHRFELETLVSTSELCDITKLQRLEHQSIADICRTPRSVAEVGAMLSIPLGVVKVLLGDMADLNLITVHSAPTSSGSEAHLQLMERVLTGLRNL
;
A
#
# COMPACT_ATOMS: atom_id res chain seq x y z
N MET A 1 -7.16 34.87 -2.89
CA MET A 1 -6.80 34.09 -4.10
C MET A 1 -7.87 34.35 -5.14
N ALA A 2 -7.48 34.94 -6.27
CA ALA A 2 -8.40 35.42 -7.30
C ALA A 2 -8.74 34.29 -8.29
N THR A 3 -10.03 33.99 -8.45
CA THR A 3 -10.51 33.05 -9.48
C THR A 3 -10.78 33.83 -10.76
N ASN A 4 -9.98 33.60 -11.81
CA ASN A 4 -10.33 34.07 -13.16
C ASN A 4 -11.35 33.11 -13.77
N LEU A 5 -12.50 33.66 -14.16
CA LEU A 5 -13.60 32.95 -14.83
C LEU A 5 -13.43 33.09 -16.35
N ASP A 6 -13.47 31.99 -17.11
CA ASP A 6 -13.62 32.05 -18.56
C ASP A 6 -15.11 32.08 -18.96
N SER A 7 -15.39 32.44 -20.21
CA SER A 7 -16.74 32.61 -20.76
C SER A 7 -17.51 31.28 -20.99
N THR A 8 -17.00 30.14 -20.55
CA THR A 8 -17.57 28.81 -20.77
C THR A 8 -17.99 28.13 -19.45
N GLY A 9 -17.78 28.78 -18.30
CA GLY A 9 -18.26 28.30 -17.01
C GLY A 9 -17.61 27.00 -16.53
N ARG A 10 -16.43 26.65 -17.05
CA ARG A 10 -15.72 25.42 -16.69
C ARG A 10 -14.51 25.76 -15.83
N HIS A 11 -14.48 25.22 -14.62
CA HIS A 11 -13.31 25.33 -13.75
C HIS A 11 -12.15 24.54 -14.37
N HIS A 12 -11.17 25.24 -14.94
CA HIS A 12 -9.86 24.68 -15.24
C HIS A 12 -9.04 24.74 -13.96
N LEU A 13 -8.86 23.59 -13.30
CA LEU A 13 -7.85 23.45 -12.26
C LEU A 13 -6.50 23.27 -12.97
N ASN A 14 -5.73 24.34 -13.07
CA ASN A 14 -4.30 24.24 -13.28
C ASN A 14 -3.69 23.67 -11.99
N SER A 15 -3.25 22.43 -12.03
CA SER A 15 -2.39 21.83 -11.01
C SER A 15 -1.29 21.05 -11.70
N GLU A 16 -0.39 21.78 -12.35
CA GLU A 16 1.03 21.42 -12.39
C GLU A 16 1.62 21.86 -11.04
N GLU A 17 1.31 21.12 -9.98
CA GLU A 17 2.09 21.13 -8.76
C GLU A 17 2.72 19.76 -8.62
N ASP A 18 4.05 19.74 -8.48
CA ASP A 18 4.91 18.57 -8.38
C ASP A 18 4.34 17.51 -7.43
N PHE A 19 3.70 16.50 -8.02
CA PHE A 19 2.94 15.46 -7.33
C PHE A 19 3.82 14.22 -7.15
N ASP A 20 4.89 14.36 -6.38
CA ASP A 20 5.59 13.19 -5.86
C ASP A 20 4.73 12.66 -4.71
N GLY A 21 3.88 11.68 -5.04
CA GLY A 21 3.00 11.02 -4.09
C GLY A 21 3.80 10.61 -2.86
N TYR A 22 3.40 11.15 -1.71
CA TYR A 22 4.08 10.90 -0.44
C TYR A 22 4.30 9.40 -0.25
N PRO A 23 5.55 8.91 -0.33
CA PRO A 23 5.82 7.49 -0.24
C PRO A 23 5.40 7.02 1.16
N MET A 24 4.77 5.85 1.27
CA MET A 24 4.34 5.33 2.57
C MET A 24 5.50 5.15 3.54
N VAL A 25 6.76 5.15 3.09
CA VAL A 25 7.95 5.25 3.95
C VAL A 25 7.92 6.49 4.85
N GLU A 26 7.38 7.62 4.38
CA GLU A 26 7.17 8.82 5.20
C GLU A 26 5.99 8.67 6.16
N VAL A 27 4.91 8.01 5.73
CA VAL A 27 3.78 7.67 6.63
C VAL A 27 4.25 6.74 7.75
N TYR A 28 5.09 5.75 7.43
CA TYR A 28 5.78 4.88 8.38
C TYR A 28 6.73 5.65 9.31
N SER A 29 7.50 6.59 8.76
CA SER A 29 8.42 7.42 9.54
C SER A 29 7.64 8.27 10.56
N ARG A 30 6.52 8.90 10.15
CA ARG A 30 5.66 9.68 11.03
C ARG A 30 5.03 8.83 12.14
N TYR A 31 4.56 7.62 11.81
CA TYR A 31 3.98 6.69 12.78
C TYR A 31 4.98 6.27 13.87
N SER A 32 6.27 6.13 13.53
CA SER A 32 7.32 5.84 14.52
C SER A 32 7.62 7.03 15.42
N VAL A 33 7.65 8.25 14.87
CA VAL A 33 7.92 9.48 15.65
C VAL A 33 6.80 9.74 16.67
N GLU A 34 5.54 9.61 16.27
CA GLU A 34 4.38 9.86 17.16
C GLU A 34 4.21 8.78 18.25
N ASN A 35 4.77 7.58 18.08
CA ASN A 35 4.70 6.49 19.06
C ASN A 35 5.95 6.39 19.96
N SER A 36 6.94 7.27 19.77
CA SER A 36 8.17 7.32 20.58
C SER A 36 7.96 7.96 21.96
N ASP A 37 6.86 8.70 22.14
CA ASP A 37 6.60 9.53 23.34
C ASP A 37 5.84 8.80 24.47
N SER A 38 5.65 7.48 24.40
CA SER A 38 4.78 6.76 25.36
C SER A 38 5.39 5.55 26.08
N LEU A 39 6.72 5.42 26.12
CA LEU A 39 7.37 4.41 26.97
C LEU A 39 8.50 5.04 27.79
N SER A 40 8.13 5.71 28.89
CA SER A 40 9.05 6.07 29.97
C SER A 40 8.49 5.61 31.32
N GLY A 41 9.34 4.88 32.08
CA GLY A 41 9.12 4.40 33.46
C GLY A 41 8.46 3.02 33.52
N GLU A 42 8.97 2.01 34.25
CA GLU A 42 9.77 2.03 35.48
C GLU A 42 10.76 0.85 35.54
N ASP A 43 11.94 1.10 36.11
CA ASP A 43 12.89 0.12 36.63
C ASP A 43 12.35 -0.54 37.91
N THR A 44 12.61 -1.84 38.11
CA THR A 44 13.25 -2.35 39.34
C THR A 44 13.71 -3.80 39.20
N ASP A 45 14.87 -4.02 39.82
CA ASP A 45 15.75 -5.18 39.91
C ASP A 45 15.19 -6.32 40.77
N GLU A 46 15.32 -7.58 40.36
CA GLU A 46 15.46 -8.70 41.30
C GLU A 46 16.05 -9.97 40.67
N THR A 47 17.17 -10.38 41.25
CA THR A 47 17.94 -11.60 41.04
C THR A 47 17.18 -12.88 41.36
N ALA A 48 17.25 -13.89 40.50
CA ALA A 48 17.09 -15.30 40.88
C ALA A 48 17.87 -16.22 39.92
N SER A 49 18.88 -16.86 40.46
CA SER A 49 19.67 -17.94 39.87
C SER A 49 18.91 -19.26 39.91
N GLU A 50 18.81 -20.00 38.80
CA GLU A 50 18.52 -21.44 38.79
C GLU A 50 18.85 -22.10 37.42
N GLU A 51 19.97 -22.84 37.42
CA GLU A 51 20.24 -24.12 36.75
C GLU A 51 19.89 -24.33 35.26
N GLU A 52 20.88 -24.06 34.40
CA GLU A 52 20.85 -24.36 32.96
C GLU A 52 21.23 -25.83 32.67
N LEU A 53 20.28 -26.59 32.12
CA LEU A 53 20.49 -27.94 31.58
C LEU A 53 21.41 -27.87 30.33
N PRO A 54 22.36 -28.80 30.14
CA PRO A 54 23.26 -28.75 28.99
C PRO A 54 22.51 -28.97 27.67
N PRO A 55 22.75 -28.15 26.64
CA PRO A 55 22.11 -28.32 25.34
C PRO A 55 22.54 -29.65 24.70
N PRO A 56 21.63 -30.41 24.06
CA PRO A 56 22.00 -31.65 23.37
C PRO A 56 23.02 -31.36 22.26
N GLY A 57 24.03 -32.22 22.13
CA GLY A 57 25.19 -32.01 21.26
C GLY A 57 24.85 -31.97 19.77
N TRP A 58 25.02 -30.81 19.16
CA TRP A 58 25.09 -30.68 17.70
C TRP A 58 26.56 -30.88 17.29
N PRO A 59 26.84 -31.61 16.20
CA PRO A 59 28.20 -31.87 15.78
C PRO A 59 28.93 -30.58 15.39
N ASP A 60 30.16 -30.50 15.88
CA ASP A 60 31.18 -29.46 15.70
C ASP A 60 31.35 -29.08 14.22
N ILE A 61 30.90 -27.88 13.87
CA ILE A 61 31.31 -27.20 12.63
C ILE A 61 32.35 -26.19 13.07
N SER A 62 33.60 -26.62 12.96
CA SER A 62 34.77 -25.86 13.32
C SER A 62 34.80 -24.52 12.58
N SER A 63 34.96 -23.47 13.38
CA SER A 63 35.52 -22.16 13.12
C SER A 63 36.13 -21.96 11.71
N GLU A 64 35.39 -21.30 10.83
CA GLU A 64 36.01 -20.44 9.81
C GLU A 64 35.63 -18.99 10.13
N GLU A 65 36.67 -18.26 10.48
CA GLU A 65 36.75 -16.84 10.74
C GLU A 65 36.39 -16.07 9.45
N THR A 66 35.14 -15.63 9.31
CA THR A 66 34.79 -14.55 8.38
C THR A 66 34.70 -13.25 9.16
N GLU A 67 35.81 -12.54 9.15
CA GLU A 67 35.96 -11.12 9.47
C GLU A 67 34.83 -10.33 8.77
N ASN A 68 33.83 -9.90 9.55
CA ASN A 68 32.75 -9.06 9.06
C ASN A 68 33.22 -7.60 9.24
N PRO A 69 33.47 -6.82 8.17
CA PRO A 69 33.85 -5.44 8.34
C PRO A 69 32.68 -4.69 8.99
N VAL A 70 32.92 -4.10 10.15
CA VAL A 70 31.98 -3.21 10.83
C VAL A 70 31.68 -2.06 9.86
N PRO A 71 30.45 -1.91 9.33
CA PRO A 71 30.14 -0.72 8.57
C PRO A 71 30.13 0.44 9.56
N ASP A 72 31.02 1.40 9.34
CA ASP A 72 31.10 2.65 10.08
C ASP A 72 29.69 3.26 10.15
N ALA A 73 29.18 3.39 11.38
CA ALA A 73 27.85 3.91 11.67
C ALA A 73 27.85 5.44 11.52
N GLU A 74 27.98 5.92 10.29
CA GLU A 74 27.72 7.30 9.94
C GLU A 74 26.23 7.47 9.58
N ASN A 75 25.43 7.67 10.63
CA ASN A 75 24.17 8.41 10.68
C ASN A 75 23.37 8.51 9.35
N THR A 76 23.00 7.37 8.78
CA THR A 76 21.97 7.32 7.73
C THR A 76 20.65 7.13 8.44
N GLY A 77 19.81 8.19 8.40
CA GLY A 77 18.65 8.43 9.25
C GLY A 77 17.87 7.20 9.73
N LEU A 78 17.56 7.21 11.02
CA LEU A 78 16.73 6.26 11.78
C LEU A 78 15.34 6.07 11.15
N ALA A 79 15.25 5.41 10.00
CA ALA A 79 14.00 4.84 9.54
C ALA A 79 13.79 3.55 10.35
N SER A 80 13.04 3.69 11.44
CA SER A 80 12.47 2.54 12.17
C SER A 80 11.67 1.71 11.17
N CYS A 81 12.29 0.63 10.67
CA CYS A 81 11.71 -0.24 9.65
C CYS A 81 10.72 -1.19 10.33
N ILE A 82 9.49 -0.70 10.52
CA ILE A 82 8.36 -1.52 10.96
C ILE A 82 8.17 -2.65 9.95
N ARG A 83 8.05 -3.90 10.42
CA ARG A 83 7.78 -5.05 9.55
C ARG A 83 6.47 -4.80 8.76
N PRO A 84 6.46 -4.91 7.42
CA PRO A 84 5.31 -4.51 6.60
C PRO A 84 3.94 -5.08 7.02
N TYR A 85 3.91 -6.28 7.60
CA TYR A 85 2.69 -6.99 7.99
C TYR A 85 2.16 -6.65 9.39
N THR A 86 2.91 -5.92 10.21
CA THR A 86 2.37 -5.49 11.52
C THR A 86 1.22 -4.52 11.34
N TRP A 87 1.20 -3.76 10.23
CA TRP A 87 0.13 -2.81 9.91
C TRP A 87 -1.23 -3.47 9.67
N THR A 88 -1.21 -4.64 9.04
CA THR A 88 -2.44 -5.41 8.79
C THR A 88 -2.89 -6.21 10.00
N GLY A 89 -2.19 -6.10 11.14
CA GLY A 89 -2.39 -6.95 12.32
C GLY A 89 -1.99 -8.40 12.04
N GLY A 90 -1.06 -8.64 11.12
CA GLY A 90 -0.68 -9.98 10.67
C GLY A 90 -1.62 -10.59 9.62
N ARG A 91 -2.66 -9.89 9.19
CA ARG A 91 -3.54 -10.36 8.10
C ARG A 91 -2.79 -10.37 6.78
N THR A 92 -2.81 -11.51 6.09
CA THR A 92 -2.17 -11.72 4.78
C THR A 92 -3.17 -11.97 3.66
N GLN A 93 -4.47 -12.01 3.99
CA GLN A 93 -5.54 -12.31 3.06
C GLN A 93 -6.73 -11.36 3.27
N THR A 94 -7.45 -11.12 2.18
CA THR A 94 -8.70 -10.37 2.12
C THR A 94 -9.79 -11.24 1.47
N ARG A 95 -11.05 -10.98 1.77
CA ARG A 95 -12.21 -11.63 1.12
C ARG A 95 -12.40 -11.14 -0.33
N HIS A 96 -11.89 -9.95 -0.64
CA HIS A 96 -11.95 -9.37 -1.98
C HIS A 96 -10.88 -9.97 -2.87
N ARG A 97 -11.28 -10.51 -4.03
CA ARG A 97 -10.34 -11.08 -4.99
C ARG A 97 -9.81 -9.99 -5.90
N PHE A 98 -8.57 -9.58 -5.66
CA PHE A 98 -7.84 -8.63 -6.50
C PHE A 98 -6.84 -9.35 -7.40
N GLU A 99 -7.02 -9.21 -8.71
CA GLU A 99 -6.00 -9.53 -9.72
C GLU A 99 -5.04 -8.34 -9.87
N LEU A 100 -3.88 -8.54 -10.49
CA LEU A 100 -2.83 -7.49 -10.56
C LEU A 100 -3.30 -6.28 -11.38
N GLU A 101 -4.02 -6.58 -12.45
CA GLU A 101 -4.63 -5.71 -13.43
C GLU A 101 -5.98 -5.12 -12.99
N THR A 102 -6.51 -5.55 -11.84
CA THR A 102 -7.78 -5.02 -11.34
C THR A 102 -7.65 -3.52 -11.12
N LEU A 103 -8.53 -2.75 -11.74
CA LEU A 103 -8.55 -1.31 -11.59
C LEU A 103 -9.37 -0.92 -10.34
N VAL A 104 -8.81 -0.03 -9.54
CA VAL A 104 -9.46 0.54 -8.35
C VAL A 104 -9.44 2.06 -8.46
N SER A 105 -10.51 2.70 -8.01
CA SER A 105 -10.57 4.16 -7.86
C SER A 105 -11.22 4.51 -6.53
N THR A 106 -10.94 5.71 -6.02
CA THR A 106 -11.67 6.26 -4.88
C THR A 106 -13.14 6.39 -5.24
N SER A 107 -14.02 5.99 -4.33
CA SER A 107 -15.47 6.08 -4.52
C SER A 107 -15.89 7.55 -4.59
N GLU A 108 -16.79 7.90 -5.52
CA GLU A 108 -17.37 9.26 -5.58
C GLU A 108 -18.18 9.59 -4.32
N LEU A 109 -18.69 8.55 -3.63
CA LEU A 109 -19.44 8.65 -2.38
C LEU A 109 -18.55 8.41 -1.15
N CYS A 110 -17.23 8.48 -1.32
CA CYS A 110 -16.29 8.26 -0.22
C CYS A 110 -16.55 9.28 0.89
N ASP A 111 -16.89 8.78 2.07
CA ASP A 111 -17.08 9.60 3.26
C ASP A 111 -15.73 9.87 3.92
N ILE A 112 -15.29 11.12 3.88
CA ILE A 112 -14.02 11.56 4.48
C ILE A 112 -13.92 11.22 5.97
N THR A 113 -15.04 11.12 6.69
CA THR A 113 -15.03 10.77 8.12
C THR A 113 -14.58 9.33 8.37
N LYS A 114 -14.67 8.47 7.35
CA LYS A 114 -14.20 7.08 7.38
C LYS A 114 -12.74 6.92 6.97
N LEU A 115 -12.12 7.95 6.39
CA LEU A 115 -10.69 8.01 6.08
C LEU A 115 -9.87 8.39 7.34
N GLN A 116 -10.08 7.71 8.46
CA GLN A 116 -9.38 8.03 9.72
C GLN A 116 -7.94 7.52 9.75
N ARG A 117 -7.63 6.51 8.93
CA ARG A 117 -6.31 5.90 8.84
C ARG A 117 -5.50 6.57 7.74
N LEU A 118 -4.25 6.91 8.04
CA LEU A 118 -3.35 7.57 7.09
C LEU A 118 -3.17 6.73 5.82
N GLU A 119 -3.12 5.41 5.94
CA GLU A 119 -3.02 4.51 4.78
C GLU A 119 -4.19 4.64 3.83
N HIS A 120 -5.40 4.75 4.39
CA HIS A 120 -6.60 4.88 3.58
C HIS A 120 -6.60 6.23 2.86
N GLN A 121 -6.11 7.29 3.52
CA GLN A 121 -5.94 8.61 2.90
C GLN A 121 -4.92 8.56 1.76
N SER A 122 -3.74 7.97 1.98
CA SER A 122 -2.71 7.83 0.95
C SER A 122 -3.22 7.04 -0.25
N ILE A 123 -3.90 5.90 -0.03
CA ILE A 123 -4.50 5.10 -1.11
C ILE A 123 -5.59 5.89 -1.83
N ALA A 124 -6.48 6.57 -1.10
CA ALA A 124 -7.56 7.36 -1.69
C ALA A 124 -7.03 8.53 -2.54
N ASP A 125 -5.88 9.09 -2.19
CA ASP A 125 -5.26 10.17 -2.93
C ASP A 125 -4.64 9.68 -4.25
N ILE A 126 -3.91 8.56 -4.23
CA ILE A 126 -3.36 7.98 -5.45
C ILE A 126 -4.44 7.36 -6.35
N CYS A 127 -5.58 6.92 -5.80
CA CYS A 127 -6.65 6.29 -6.56
C CYS A 127 -7.74 7.28 -7.03
N ARG A 128 -7.48 8.60 -7.03
CA ARG A 128 -8.42 9.59 -7.62
C ARG A 128 -8.76 9.28 -9.07
N THR A 129 -7.81 8.70 -9.81
CA THR A 129 -8.02 8.08 -11.11
C THR A 129 -7.95 6.55 -10.99
N PRO A 130 -8.62 5.78 -11.88
CA PRO A 130 -8.51 4.33 -11.87
C PRO A 130 -7.06 3.88 -12.05
N ARG A 131 -6.55 3.11 -11.08
CA ARG A 131 -5.20 2.54 -11.08
C ARG A 131 -5.23 1.05 -10.84
N SER A 132 -4.27 0.33 -11.41
CA SER A 132 -4.16 -1.11 -11.18
C SER A 132 -3.65 -1.40 -9.77
N VAL A 133 -4.02 -2.55 -9.19
CA VAL A 133 -3.50 -2.98 -7.88
C VAL A 133 -1.97 -3.08 -7.88
N ALA A 134 -1.38 -3.50 -9.01
CA ALA A 134 0.07 -3.52 -9.19
C ALA A 134 0.68 -2.11 -9.12
N GLU A 135 0.08 -1.14 -9.79
CA GLU A 135 0.51 0.26 -9.79
C GLU A 135 0.40 0.89 -8.40
N VAL A 136 -0.71 0.63 -7.69
CA VAL A 136 -0.89 1.07 -6.30
C VAL A 136 0.24 0.56 -5.40
N GLY A 137 0.60 -0.73 -5.52
CA GLY A 137 1.70 -1.30 -4.76
C GLY A 137 3.06 -0.69 -5.11
N ALA A 138 3.31 -0.42 -6.38
CA ALA A 138 4.53 0.22 -6.85
C ALA A 138 4.66 1.65 -6.32
N MET A 139 3.59 2.45 -6.39
CA MET A 139 3.59 3.84 -5.92
C MET A 139 3.79 3.95 -4.41
N LEU A 140 3.19 3.04 -3.65
CA LEU A 140 3.33 3.02 -2.19
C LEU A 140 4.62 2.32 -1.73
N SER A 141 5.33 1.63 -2.63
CA SER A 141 6.55 0.85 -2.32
C SER A 141 6.34 -0.18 -1.19
N ILE A 142 5.19 -0.86 -1.18
CA ILE A 142 4.85 -1.89 -0.18
C ILE A 142 4.53 -3.26 -0.81
N PRO A 143 4.65 -4.38 -0.08
CA PRO A 143 4.35 -5.70 -0.61
C PRO A 143 2.90 -5.82 -1.08
N LEU A 144 2.69 -6.47 -2.23
CA LEU A 144 1.37 -6.63 -2.83
C LEU A 144 0.33 -7.28 -1.90
N GLY A 145 0.74 -8.20 -1.04
CA GLY A 145 -0.15 -8.81 -0.04
C GLY A 145 -0.74 -7.78 0.92
N VAL A 146 0.08 -6.81 1.37
CA VAL A 146 -0.36 -5.70 2.24
C VAL A 146 -1.34 -4.80 1.48
N VAL A 147 -1.02 -4.44 0.23
CA VAL A 147 -1.90 -3.63 -0.63
C VAL A 147 -3.28 -4.26 -0.75
N LYS A 148 -3.35 -5.56 -1.06
CA LYS A 148 -4.65 -6.26 -1.21
C LYS A 148 -5.46 -6.28 0.08
N VAL A 149 -4.81 -6.40 1.23
CA VAL A 149 -5.50 -6.33 2.52
C VAL A 149 -6.05 -4.93 2.77
N LEU A 150 -5.25 -3.88 2.57
CA LEU A 150 -5.70 -2.49 2.74
C LEU A 150 -6.83 -2.12 1.77
N LEU A 151 -6.72 -2.50 0.49
CA LEU A 151 -7.79 -2.31 -0.49
C LEU A 151 -9.05 -3.09 -0.11
N GLY A 152 -8.89 -4.28 0.48
CA GLY A 152 -10.01 -5.05 1.03
C GLY A 152 -10.75 -4.32 2.14
N ASP A 153 -10.00 -3.77 3.09
CA ASP A 153 -10.56 -2.98 4.19
C ASP A 153 -11.28 -1.73 3.67
N MET A 154 -10.70 -1.04 2.69
CA MET A 154 -11.32 0.13 2.06
C MET A 154 -12.57 -0.25 1.25
N ALA A 155 -12.58 -1.41 0.60
CA ALA A 155 -13.74 -1.92 -0.13
C ALA A 155 -14.90 -2.26 0.83
N ASP A 156 -14.61 -2.89 1.98
CA ASP A 156 -15.62 -3.17 3.02
C ASP A 156 -16.26 -1.87 3.57
N LEU A 157 -15.50 -0.79 3.60
CA LEU A 157 -15.96 0.53 4.02
C LEU A 157 -16.62 1.37 2.89
N ASN A 158 -16.67 0.84 1.67
CA ASN A 158 -17.12 1.52 0.44
C ASN A 158 -16.35 2.82 0.12
N LEU A 159 -15.06 2.86 0.47
CA LEU A 159 -14.17 3.99 0.20
C LEU A 159 -13.57 3.93 -1.21
N ILE A 160 -13.51 2.74 -1.80
CA ILE A 160 -13.05 2.52 -3.17
C ILE A 160 -14.12 1.82 -4.00
N THR A 161 -14.05 2.05 -5.30
CA THR A 161 -14.77 1.31 -6.33
C THR A 161 -13.81 0.35 -7.00
N VAL A 162 -14.17 -0.93 -7.04
CA VAL A 162 -13.43 -1.97 -7.75
C VAL A 162 -14.04 -2.13 -9.14
N HIS A 163 -13.29 -1.76 -10.17
CA HIS A 163 -13.69 -1.90 -11.56
C HIS A 163 -13.42 -3.33 -11.99
N SER A 164 -14.46 -4.16 -11.95
CA SER A 164 -14.38 -5.48 -12.56
C SER A 164 -14.32 -5.32 -14.07
N ALA A 165 -13.41 -6.06 -14.73
CA ALA A 165 -13.49 -6.23 -16.18
C ALA A 165 -14.91 -6.68 -16.53
N PRO A 166 -15.51 -6.20 -17.65
CA PRO A 166 -16.88 -6.52 -18.02
C PRO A 166 -17.01 -8.03 -18.21
N THR A 167 -17.43 -8.72 -17.16
CA THR A 167 -17.65 -10.15 -17.17
C THR A 167 -19.01 -10.39 -17.79
N SER A 168 -18.99 -10.91 -19.01
CA SER A 168 -20.13 -11.45 -19.78
C SER A 168 -21.23 -10.49 -20.26
N SER A 169 -21.65 -9.45 -19.53
CA SER A 169 -22.78 -8.60 -19.98
C SER A 169 -22.44 -7.70 -21.16
N GLY A 170 -21.17 -7.29 -21.30
CA GLY A 170 -20.64 -6.58 -22.47
C GLY A 170 -20.03 -7.51 -23.53
N SER A 171 -19.93 -8.82 -23.26
CA SER A 171 -19.25 -9.77 -24.14
C SER A 171 -19.99 -9.93 -25.46
N GLU A 172 -21.32 -9.96 -25.44
CA GLU A 172 -22.11 -10.07 -26.66
C GLU A 172 -22.01 -8.82 -27.53
N ALA A 173 -22.13 -7.63 -26.92
CA ALA A 173 -21.95 -6.36 -27.64
C ALA A 173 -20.52 -6.21 -28.21
N HIS A 174 -19.52 -6.69 -27.47
CA HIS A 174 -18.12 -6.68 -27.91
C HIS A 174 -17.86 -7.68 -29.04
N LEU A 175 -18.45 -8.89 -28.98
CA LEU A 175 -18.39 -9.87 -30.06
C LEU A 175 -19.08 -9.33 -31.32
N GLN A 176 -20.24 -8.71 -31.20
CA GLN A 176 -20.94 -8.07 -32.32
C GLN A 176 -20.10 -6.94 -32.94
N LEU A 177 -19.38 -6.15 -32.12
CA LEU A 177 -18.44 -5.16 -32.63
C LEU A 177 -17.29 -5.82 -33.40
N MET A 178 -16.66 -6.85 -32.84
CA MET A 178 -15.59 -7.59 -33.51
C MET A 178 -16.05 -8.21 -34.84
N GLU A 179 -17.24 -8.80 -34.88
CA GLU A 179 -17.82 -9.40 -36.07
C GLU A 179 -18.08 -8.35 -37.17
N ARG A 180 -18.58 -7.17 -36.79
CA ARG A 180 -18.72 -6.04 -37.71
C ARG A 180 -17.38 -5.56 -38.28
N VAL A 181 -16.37 -5.42 -37.42
CA VAL A 181 -15.01 -5.03 -37.85
C VAL A 181 -14.45 -6.07 -38.84
N LEU A 182 -14.56 -7.36 -38.52
CA LEU A 182 -14.07 -8.44 -39.36
C LEU A 182 -14.79 -8.52 -40.71
N THR A 183 -16.11 -8.29 -40.72
CA THR A 183 -16.89 -8.22 -41.96
C THR A 183 -16.48 -7.01 -42.80
N GLY A 184 -16.24 -5.86 -42.16
CA GLY A 184 -15.76 -4.65 -42.83
C GLY A 184 -14.38 -4.84 -43.47
N LEU A 185 -13.45 -5.51 -42.79
CA LEU A 185 -12.10 -5.77 -43.31
C LEU A 185 -12.07 -6.81 -44.43
N ARG A 186 -13.01 -7.76 -44.47
CA ARG A 186 -13.09 -8.79 -45.52
C ARG A 186 -13.77 -8.34 -46.80
N ASN A 187 -14.51 -7.23 -46.75
CA ASN A 187 -15.24 -6.66 -47.88
C ASN A 187 -14.48 -5.50 -48.56
N LEU A 188 -13.17 -5.39 -48.32
CA LEU A 188 -12.23 -4.48 -48.98
C LEU A 188 -11.32 -5.29 -49.90
#